data_AF-A0A9E2XI42-F1
#
_entry.id   AF-A0A9E2XI42-F1
#
_cell.length_a   1.000
_cell.length_b   1.000
_cell.length_c   1.000
_cell.angle_alpha   90.00
_cell.angle_beta   90.00
_cell.angle_gamma   90.00
#
_symmetry.space_group_name_H-M   'P 1'
#
loop_
_entity.id
_entity.type
_entity.pdbx_description
1 polymer ?
#
loop_
_entity_poly.entity_id
_entity_poly.type
_entity_poly.pdbx_seq_one_letter_code
_entity_poly.pdbx_strand_id
1 'polypeptide(L)' 'MADTQDDYRAHLSTYQGFSKLVLFVILFIVLLLVCMALGLVGNSGLFALVLGIVGAVALLVAFAVLN' A
#
# COMPACT_ATOMS: atom_id res chain seq x y z
N MET A 1 6.24 -25.48 29.77
CA MET A 1 6.11 -24.07 29.34
C MET A 1 6.34 -23.98 27.83
N ALA A 2 5.56 -24.75 27.03
CA ALA A 2 5.65 -24.74 25.57
C ALA A 2 4.76 -23.66 24.92
N ASP A 3 3.79 -23.15 25.70
CA ASP A 3 2.78 -22.17 25.32
C ASP A 3 3.37 -20.82 24.83
N THR A 4 4.41 -20.33 25.50
CA THR A 4 4.99 -18.99 25.25
C THR A 4 5.75 -18.87 23.93
N GLN A 5 6.28 -19.98 23.38
CA GLN A 5 7.07 -19.95 22.15
C GLN A 5 6.18 -20.00 20.90
N ASP A 6 5.04 -20.70 20.98
CA ASP A 6 4.04 -20.76 19.91
C ASP A 6 3.23 -19.46 19.83
N ASP A 7 2.88 -18.85 20.97
CA ASP A 7 2.25 -17.52 21.02
C ASP A 7 3.11 -16.44 20.39
N TYR A 8 4.43 -16.45 20.64
CA TYR A 8 5.36 -15.49 20.06
C TYR A 8 5.40 -15.55 18.52
N ARG A 9 5.33 -16.76 17.96
CA ARG A 9 5.27 -16.97 16.50
C ARG A 9 3.95 -16.47 15.89
N ALA A 10 2.83 -16.70 16.57
CA ALA A 10 1.51 -16.23 16.15
C ALA A 10 1.40 -14.69 16.19
N HIS A 11 2.03 -14.06 17.18
CA HIS A 11 2.12 -12.61 17.24
C HIS A 11 2.98 -12.05 16.10
N LEU A 12 4.14 -12.66 15.83
CA LEU A 12 5.02 -12.23 14.74
C LEU A 12 4.35 -12.27 13.35
N SER A 13 3.59 -13.33 13.05
CA SER A 13 2.89 -13.45 11.75
C SER A 13 1.84 -12.36 11.59
N THR A 14 1.11 -12.04 12.66
CA THR A 14 0.11 -10.96 12.67
C THR A 14 0.75 -9.59 12.48
N TYR A 15 1.85 -9.30 13.19
CA TYR A 15 2.60 -8.05 13.04
C TYR A 15 3.17 -7.87 11.64
N GLN A 16 3.68 -8.92 11.01
CA GLN A 16 4.18 -8.86 9.63
C GLN A 16 3.06 -8.54 8.63
N GLY A 17 1.90 -9.19 8.75
CA GLY A 17 0.74 -8.89 7.90
C GLY A 17 0.24 -7.46 8.09
N PHE A 18 0.13 -7.01 9.34
CA PHE A 18 -0.29 -5.65 9.67
C PHE A 18 0.70 -4.61 9.13
N SER A 19 2.01 -4.81 9.34
CA SER A 19 3.05 -3.90 8.86
C SER A 19 3.03 -3.76 7.33
N LYS A 20 2.85 -4.87 6.60
CA LYS A 20 2.67 -4.84 5.13
C LYS A 20 1.44 -4.03 4.72
N LEU A 21 0.30 -4.20 5.39
CA LEU A 21 -0.91 -3.42 5.13
C LEU A 21 -0.69 -1.93 5.39
N VAL A 22 -0.04 -1.57 6.49
CA VAL A 22 0.30 -0.18 6.81
C VAL A 22 1.17 0.44 5.72
N LEU A 23 2.20 -0.29 5.26
CA LEU A 23 3.07 0.17 4.18
C LEU A 23 2.29 0.38 2.87
N PHE A 24 1.41 -0.57 2.50
CA PHE A 24 0.54 -0.43 1.34
C PHE A 24 -0.33 0.84 1.42
N VAL A 25 -0.96 1.07 2.56
CA VAL A 25 -1.82 2.24 2.78
C VAL A 25 -1.01 3.54 2.67
N ILE A 26 0.19 3.59 3.25
CA ILE A 26 1.07 4.77 3.14
C ILE A 26 1.43 5.05 1.68
N LEU A 27 1.87 4.02 0.93
CA LEU A 27 2.20 4.18 -0.49
C LEU A 27 0.99 4.60 -1.32
N PHE A 28 -0.19 4.06 -1.01
CA PHE A 28 -1.43 4.42 -1.68
C PHE A 28 -1.82 5.89 -1.42
N ILE A 29 -1.68 6.37 -0.19
CA ILE A 29 -1.91 7.78 0.15
C ILE A 29 -0.92 8.68 -0.59
N VAL A 30 0.36 8.32 -0.63
CA VAL A 30 1.38 9.08 -1.38
C VAL A 30 1.03 9.14 -2.86
N LEU A 31 0.59 8.04 -3.46
CA LEU A 31 0.13 8.02 -4.85
C LEU A 31 -1.04 8.99 -5.07
N LEU A 32 -2.04 9.00 -4.19
CA LEU A 32 -3.17 9.93 -4.28
C LEU A 32 -2.72 11.39 -4.20
N LEU A 33 -1.81 11.71 -3.28
CA LEU A 33 -1.26 13.05 -3.15
C LEU A 33 -0.51 13.48 -4.40
N VAL A 34 0.29 12.59 -5.00
CA VAL A 34 0.99 12.84 -6.26
C VAL A 34 -0.01 13.05 -7.40
N CYS A 35 -1.07 12.25 -7.49
CA CYS A 35 -2.11 12.42 -8.52
C CYS A 35 -2.84 13.76 -8.36
N MET A 36 -3.19 14.14 -7.13
CA MET A 36 -3.81 15.45 -6.85
C MET A 36 -2.86 16.60 -7.21
N ALA A 37 -1.59 16.51 -6.83
CA ALA A 37 -0.59 17.52 -7.16
C ALA A 37 -0.40 17.66 -8.67
N LEU A 38 -0.29 16.54 -9.40
CA LEU A 38 -0.15 16.53 -10.86
C LEU A 38 -1.42 17.04 -11.56
N GLY A 39 -2.60 16.70 -11.06
CA GLY A 39 -3.87 17.21 -11.57
C GLY A 39 -4.00 18.72 -11.41
N LEU A 40 -3.52 19.25 -10.29
CA LEU A 40 -3.48 20.69 -10.02
C LEU A 40 -2.42 21.42 -10.87
N VAL A 41 -1.20 20.88 -10.97
CA VAL A 41 -0.07 21.50 -11.70
C VAL A 41 -0.26 21.41 -13.21
N GLY A 42 -0.72 20.27 -13.73
CA GLY A 42 -0.82 20.02 -15.17
C GLY A 42 -2.11 20.51 -15.81
N ASN A 43 -3.07 21.03 -15.03
CA ASN A 43 -4.45 21.39 -15.44
C ASN A 43 -5.14 20.35 -16.34
N SER A 44 -4.74 19.09 -16.22
CA SER A 44 -5.14 17.99 -17.08
C SER A 44 -5.57 16.81 -16.21
N GLY A 45 -6.80 16.91 -15.70
CA GLY A 45 -7.39 15.91 -14.81
C GLY A 45 -7.41 14.50 -15.40
N LEU A 46 -7.42 14.36 -16.73
CA LEU A 46 -7.32 13.06 -17.42
C LEU A 46 -5.99 12.35 -17.15
N PHE A 47 -4.86 13.06 -17.17
CA PHE A 47 -3.55 12.46 -16.89
C PHE A 47 -3.46 12.01 -15.43
N ALA A 48 -3.95 12.84 -14.50
CA ALA A 48 -4.01 12.48 -13.09
C ALA A 48 -4.90 11.26 -12.83
N LEU A 49 -6.03 11.14 -13.55
CA LEU A 49 -6.95 10.01 -13.42
C LEU A 49 -6.33 8.72 -13.96
N VAL A 50 -5.73 8.75 -15.16
CA VAL A 50 -5.07 7.58 -15.74
C VAL A 50 -3.90 7.13 -14.87
N LEU A 51 -3.06 8.06 -14.42
CA LEU A 51 -1.95 7.76 -13.52
C LEU A 51 -2.43 7.17 -12.19
N GLY A 52 -3.51 7.72 -11.61
CA GLY A 52 -4.09 7.22 -10.36
C GLY A 52 -4.61 5.79 -10.48
N ILE A 53 -5.35 5.49 -11.55
CA ILE A 53 -5.86 4.13 -11.80
C ILE A 53 -4.70 3.15 -12.01
N VAL A 54 -3.75 3.50 -12.90
CA VAL A 54 -2.61 2.61 -13.20
C VAL A 54 -1.74 2.41 -11.97
N GLY A 55 -1.48 3.48 -11.20
CA GLY A 55 -0.70 3.39 -9.97
C GLY A 55 -1.39 2.57 -8.88
N ALA A 56 -2.71 2.67 -8.75
CA ALA A 56 -3.47 1.86 -7.80
C ALA A 56 -3.42 0.37 -8.17
N VAL A 57 -3.61 0.05 -9.46
CA VAL A 57 -3.48 -1.32 -9.97
C VAL A 57 -2.06 -1.84 -9.76
N ALA A 58 -1.04 -1.04 -10.05
CA ALA A 58 0.36 -1.41 -9.81
C ALA A 58 0.64 -1.69 -8.33
N LEU A 59 0.12 -0.87 -7.42
CA LEU A 59 0.24 -1.11 -5.98
C LEU A 59 -0.47 -2.39 -5.54
N LEU A 60 -1.66 -2.68 -6.07
CA LEU A 60 -2.39 -3.92 -5.77
C LEU A 60 -1.63 -5.15 -6.27
N VAL A 61 -1.07 -5.09 -7.48
CA VAL A 61 -0.25 -6.18 -8.03
C VAL A 61 1.02 -6.35 -7.21
N ALA A 62 1.72 -5.26 -6.88
CA ALA A 62 2.92 -5.31 -6.04
C ALA A 62 2.61 -5.91 -4.67
N PHE A 63 1.51 -5.49 -4.04
CA PHE A 63 1.07 -6.02 -2.75
C PHE A 63 0.74 -7.52 -2.84
N ALA A 64 0.09 -7.97 -3.91
CA ALA A 64 -0.25 -9.39 -4.09
C ALA A 64 0.97 -10.26 -4.40
N VAL A 65 1.95 -9.76 -5.16
CA VAL A 65 3.13 -10.53 -5.61
C VAL A 65 4.25 -10.53 -4.58
N LEU A 66 4.46 -9.42 -3.86
CA LEU A 66 5.52 -9.29 -2.85
C LEU A 66 5.07 -9.76 -1.45
N ASN A 67 3.83 -10.25 -1.31
CA ASN A 67 3.33 -10.84 -0.07
C ASN A 67 3.92 -12.22 0.18
#